data_AF-A0A2M7ZX34-F1
#
_entry.id   AF-A0A2M7ZX34-F1
#
_cell.length_a   1.000
_cell.length_b   1.000
_cell.length_c   1.000
_cell.angle_alpha   90.00
_cell.angle_beta   90.00
_cell.angle_gamma   90.00
#
_symmetry.space_group_name_H-M   'P 1'
#
loop_
_entity.id
_entity.type
_entity.pdbx_description
1 polymer ?
#
loop_
_entity_poly.entity_id
_entity_poly.type
_entity_poly.pdbx_seq_one_letter_code
_entity_poly.pdbx_strand_id
1 'polypeptide(L)'
;MILIGEFLSNDEIDKKRYEWEFHDKNFQAMSKNLRPLIKVLDFQVQSHHKDLLDGFRFIQEIFQSEKSLTDIKFSDFPIETIPAHLKQYLIEKEQETNEGDPQTKFIHPHRFEFCVYDQLNKNIAANKIYASDTTQYKNFEDDIKLKKTQKEKKKLLNSLDAPRLNRTAEEVLDELELELETRIKEVNEHISGGKNKYIKIKSAGNQRTWTLPYQKKSDEYNNPFYNQLGITSLVDIIFSVNDKLHFMKPFTNIKSHYAKTQNDFKGLCACIIANATCLGTYKMGDSSDIPYTFLQAIEQNLIRFETLREANDIVSDGFSRLPIYPHYNLGNQLHG
;
A
#
# COMPACT_ATOMS: atom_id res chain seq x y z
N MET A 1 11.35 -9.91 -37.69
CA MET A 1 11.06 -11.06 -38.58
C MET A 1 11.36 -12.42 -37.95
N ILE A 2 12.33 -12.53 -37.03
CA ILE A 2 12.70 -13.81 -36.38
C ILE A 2 11.60 -14.35 -35.42
N LEU A 3 10.89 -13.46 -34.72
CA LEU A 3 9.85 -13.80 -33.74
C LEU A 3 8.64 -14.57 -34.31
N ILE A 4 8.33 -14.37 -35.60
CA ILE A 4 7.24 -15.09 -36.28
C ILE A 4 7.72 -16.47 -36.74
N GLY A 5 9.01 -16.59 -37.10
CA GLY A 5 9.62 -17.86 -37.51
C GLY A 5 9.67 -18.88 -36.38
N GLU A 6 10.14 -18.47 -35.19
CA GLU A 6 10.22 -19.37 -34.02
C GLU A 6 8.85 -19.72 -33.42
N PHE A 7 7.87 -18.81 -33.49
CA PHE A 7 6.49 -19.10 -33.10
C PHE A 7 5.82 -20.13 -34.01
N LEU A 8 6.21 -20.20 -35.29
CA LEU A 8 5.71 -21.18 -36.25
C LEU A 8 6.40 -22.55 -36.13
N SER A 9 7.60 -22.63 -35.54
CA SER A 9 8.35 -23.88 -35.38
C SER A 9 8.14 -24.59 -34.04
N ASN A 10 7.24 -24.10 -33.18
CA ASN A 10 6.80 -24.78 -31.95
C ASN A 10 7.92 -25.01 -30.89
N ASP A 11 9.02 -24.27 -30.98
CA ASP A 11 10.07 -24.25 -29.96
C ASP A 11 9.67 -23.32 -28.80
N GLU A 12 10.02 -23.68 -27.56
CA GLU A 12 9.78 -22.83 -26.39
C GLU A 12 10.53 -21.50 -26.55
N ILE A 13 9.79 -20.41 -26.80
CA ILE A 13 10.36 -19.06 -26.97
C ILE A 13 11.00 -18.62 -25.65
N ASP A 14 12.33 -18.58 -25.59
CA ASP A 14 13.06 -18.03 -24.46
C ASP A 14 12.98 -16.49 -24.46
N LYS A 15 11.92 -15.97 -23.84
CA LYS A 15 11.67 -14.53 -23.69
C LYS A 15 12.84 -13.79 -23.06
N LYS A 16 13.58 -14.40 -22.13
CA LYS A 16 14.69 -13.74 -21.42
C LYS A 16 15.86 -13.49 -22.36
N ARG A 17 16.15 -14.42 -23.27
CA ARG A 17 17.19 -14.22 -24.29
C ARG A 17 16.91 -12.97 -25.13
N TYR A 18 15.66 -12.76 -25.53
CA TYR A 18 15.24 -11.59 -26.29
C TYR A 18 15.30 -10.28 -25.51
N GLU A 19 14.99 -10.31 -24.21
CA GLU A 19 15.18 -9.16 -23.32
C GLU A 19 16.65 -8.73 -23.29
N TRP A 20 17.58 -9.67 -23.13
CA TRP A 20 19.02 -9.36 -23.14
C TRP A 20 19.50 -8.80 -24.50
N GLU A 21 19.04 -9.35 -25.62
CA GLU A 21 19.35 -8.80 -26.96
C GLU A 21 18.80 -7.39 -27.16
N PHE A 22 17.64 -7.08 -26.57
CA PHE A 22 17.08 -5.73 -26.58
C PHE A 22 17.96 -4.76 -25.77
N HIS A 23 18.45 -5.20 -24.60
CA HIS A 23 19.33 -4.38 -23.77
C HIS A 23 20.69 -4.13 -24.43
N ASP A 24 21.25 -5.12 -25.13
CA ASP A 24 22.49 -4.94 -25.90
C ASP A 24 22.36 -3.84 -26.96
N LYS A 25 21.22 -3.82 -27.68
CA LYS A 25 20.95 -2.79 -28.70
C LYS A 25 20.74 -1.39 -28.12
N ASN A 26 20.21 -1.29 -26.90
CA ASN A 26 19.86 -0.02 -26.26
C ASN A 26 20.86 0.43 -25.18
N PHE A 27 22.00 -0.25 -25.08
CA PHE A 27 22.99 -0.02 -24.03
C PHE A 27 23.44 1.44 -23.91
N GLN A 28 23.64 2.13 -25.04
CA GLN A 28 24.09 3.53 -25.04
C GLN A 28 23.14 4.48 -24.30
N ALA A 29 21.82 4.25 -24.40
CA ALA A 29 20.83 5.06 -23.70
C ALA A 29 20.93 4.85 -22.18
N MET A 30 21.19 3.61 -21.76
CA MET A 30 21.37 3.28 -20.35
C MET A 30 22.65 3.88 -19.79
N SER A 31 23.77 3.75 -20.52
CA SER A 31 25.05 4.31 -20.07
C SER A 31 25.01 5.82 -19.91
N LYS A 32 24.34 6.54 -20.82
CA LYS A 32 24.24 8.00 -20.77
C LYS A 32 23.40 8.49 -19.59
N ASN A 33 22.31 7.79 -19.28
CA ASN A 33 21.35 8.24 -18.26
C ASN A 33 21.67 7.73 -16.85
N LEU A 34 22.12 6.48 -16.71
CA LEU A 34 22.24 5.82 -15.41
C LEU A 34 23.64 5.94 -14.79
N ARG A 35 24.72 5.90 -15.59
CA ARG A 35 26.09 5.99 -15.05
C ARG A 35 26.35 7.28 -14.27
N PRO A 36 25.89 8.47 -14.69
CA PRO A 36 26.07 9.70 -13.91
C PRO A 36 25.40 9.63 -12.54
N LEU A 37 24.21 9.01 -12.46
CA LEU A 37 23.48 8.85 -11.20
C LEU A 37 24.24 7.94 -10.24
N ILE A 38 24.81 6.86 -10.75
CA ILE A 38 25.54 5.87 -9.95
C ILE A 38 26.84 6.42 -9.37
N LYS A 39 27.50 7.35 -10.07
CA LYS A 39 28.69 8.03 -9.53
C LYS A 39 28.38 8.85 -8.28
N VAL A 40 27.15 9.36 -8.15
CA VAL A 40 26.75 10.33 -7.12
C VAL A 40 25.95 9.69 -5.99
N LEU A 41 25.12 8.70 -6.29
CA LEU A 41 24.23 8.07 -5.31
C LEU A 41 25.00 7.16 -4.34
N ASP A 42 24.77 7.36 -3.05
CA ASP A 42 25.23 6.47 -1.98
C ASP A 42 24.06 5.61 -1.50
N PHE A 43 24.16 4.30 -1.72
CA PHE A 43 23.17 3.32 -1.28
C PHE A 43 23.64 2.60 -0.03
N GLN A 44 22.72 2.45 0.93
CA GLN A 44 22.96 1.81 2.21
C GLN A 44 22.07 0.58 2.36
N VAL A 45 22.57 -0.42 3.08
CA VAL A 45 21.86 -1.69 3.31
C VAL A 45 21.97 -2.07 4.78
N GLN A 46 20.93 -2.72 5.31
CA GLN A 46 20.97 -3.28 6.66
C GLN A 46 22.06 -4.35 6.78
N SER A 47 22.67 -4.45 7.96
CA SER A 47 23.89 -5.23 8.23
C SER A 47 23.90 -6.69 7.73
N HIS A 48 22.74 -7.30 7.49
CA HIS A 48 22.57 -8.68 7.05
C HIS A 48 22.60 -8.91 5.52
N HIS A 49 22.71 -7.85 4.71
CA HIS A 49 22.62 -7.94 3.24
C HIS A 49 23.74 -7.19 2.49
N LYS A 50 24.93 -7.06 3.10
CA LYS A 50 26.05 -6.32 2.50
C LYS A 50 26.42 -6.79 1.10
N ASP A 51 26.31 -8.08 0.86
CA ASP A 51 26.62 -8.75 -0.41
C ASP A 51 25.82 -8.19 -1.61
N LEU A 52 24.63 -7.61 -1.36
CA LEU A 52 23.80 -7.02 -2.41
C LEU A 52 24.38 -5.74 -3.01
N LEU A 53 25.27 -5.05 -2.28
CA LEU A 53 25.92 -3.83 -2.76
C LEU A 53 27.28 -4.08 -3.40
N ASP A 54 27.85 -5.28 -3.30
CA ASP A 54 29.21 -5.55 -3.80
C ASP A 54 29.29 -5.35 -5.32
N GLY A 55 28.26 -5.79 -6.05
CA GLY A 55 28.16 -5.57 -7.50
C GLY A 55 27.98 -4.10 -7.86
N PHE A 56 27.25 -3.33 -7.04
CA PHE A 56 27.07 -1.89 -7.22
C PHE A 56 28.36 -1.11 -6.94
N ARG A 57 29.03 -1.40 -5.81
CA ARG A 57 30.29 -0.75 -5.41
C ARG A 57 31.39 -1.01 -6.43
N PHE A 58 31.49 -2.24 -6.93
CA PHE A 58 32.41 -2.57 -8.02
C PHE A 58 32.19 -1.69 -9.25
N ILE A 59 30.95 -1.59 -9.73
CA ILE A 59 30.61 -0.74 -10.89
C ILE A 59 30.85 0.75 -10.58
N GLN A 60 30.52 1.20 -9.37
CA GLN A 60 30.71 2.58 -8.93
C GLN A 60 32.20 2.97 -8.92
N GLU A 61 33.07 2.12 -8.36
CA GLU A 61 34.53 2.31 -8.34
C GLU A 61 35.14 2.38 -9.75
N ILE A 62 34.67 1.52 -10.66
CA ILE A 62 35.13 1.49 -12.06
C ILE A 62 34.74 2.78 -12.78
N PHE A 63 33.49 3.24 -12.60
CA PHE A 63 33.01 4.47 -13.22
C PHE A 63 33.61 5.73 -12.62
N GLN A 64 33.95 5.72 -11.33
CA GLN A 64 34.72 6.79 -10.68
C GLN A 64 36.17 6.83 -11.18
N SER A 65 36.75 5.67 -11.50
CA SER A 65 38.11 5.54 -12.05
C SER A 65 38.22 5.78 -13.56
N GLU A 66 37.12 6.13 -14.24
CA GLU A 66 37.01 6.34 -15.70
C GLU A 66 37.48 5.14 -16.57
N LYS A 67 37.54 3.93 -16.00
CA LYS A 67 37.91 2.71 -16.73
C LYS A 67 36.71 2.13 -17.48
N SER A 68 36.96 1.50 -18.64
CA SER A 68 35.91 0.78 -19.35
C SER A 68 35.67 -0.59 -18.72
N LEU A 69 34.41 -0.98 -18.58
CA LEU A 69 34.02 -2.33 -18.15
C LEU A 69 34.50 -3.42 -19.14
N THR A 70 34.86 -3.05 -20.37
CA THR A 70 35.38 -3.95 -21.41
C THR A 70 36.84 -4.35 -21.18
N ASP A 71 37.60 -3.57 -20.39
CA ASP A 71 39.04 -3.78 -20.20
C ASP A 71 39.36 -4.64 -18.95
N ILE A 72 38.33 -5.14 -18.27
CA ILE A 72 38.44 -5.83 -16.98
C ILE A 72 38.47 -7.33 -17.19
N LYS A 73 39.37 -8.02 -16.47
CA LYS A 73 39.49 -9.48 -16.54
C LYS A 73 38.30 -10.14 -15.84
N PHE A 74 37.88 -11.29 -16.36
CA PHE A 74 36.80 -12.11 -15.80
C PHE A 74 36.96 -12.39 -14.29
N SER A 75 38.21 -12.55 -13.81
CA SER A 75 38.51 -12.85 -12.40
C SER A 75 38.16 -11.72 -11.43
N ASP A 76 38.05 -10.48 -11.91
CA ASP A 76 37.81 -9.32 -11.06
C ASP A 76 36.30 -9.02 -10.90
N PHE A 77 35.44 -9.69 -11.68
CA PHE A 77 33.99 -9.50 -11.57
C PHE A 77 33.40 -10.22 -10.35
N PRO A 78 32.52 -9.57 -9.56
CA PRO A 78 31.86 -10.20 -8.42
C PRO A 78 30.73 -11.14 -8.88
N ILE A 79 31.09 -12.34 -9.36
CA ILE A 79 30.16 -13.35 -9.93
C ILE A 79 29.19 -13.91 -8.86
N GLU A 80 29.53 -13.80 -7.58
CA GLU A 80 28.69 -14.23 -6.45
C GLU A 80 27.43 -13.38 -6.32
N THR A 81 27.47 -12.13 -6.77
CA THR A 81 26.33 -11.19 -6.74
C THR A 81 25.27 -11.48 -7.82
N ILE A 82 25.60 -12.33 -8.80
CA ILE A 82 24.71 -12.66 -9.92
C ILE A 82 23.84 -13.88 -9.57
N PRO A 83 22.50 -13.77 -9.67
CA PRO A 83 21.60 -14.91 -9.52
C PRO A 83 21.95 -16.07 -10.47
N ALA A 84 21.96 -17.30 -9.94
CA ALA A 84 22.38 -18.50 -10.69
C ALA A 84 21.67 -18.67 -12.05
N HIS A 85 20.38 -18.32 -12.11
CA HIS A 85 19.56 -18.41 -13.33
C HIS A 85 19.90 -17.35 -14.40
N LEU A 86 20.62 -16.28 -14.05
CA LEU A 86 21.06 -15.25 -15.00
C LEU A 86 22.49 -15.51 -15.51
N LYS A 87 23.27 -16.33 -14.80
CA LYS A 87 24.66 -16.66 -15.19
C LYS A 87 24.75 -17.22 -16.61
N GLN A 88 23.74 -17.99 -17.06
CA GLN A 88 23.69 -18.56 -18.41
C GLN A 88 23.53 -17.53 -19.54
N TYR A 89 23.01 -16.34 -19.25
CA TYR A 89 22.84 -15.26 -20.25
C TYR A 89 23.97 -14.22 -20.20
N LEU A 90 24.76 -14.25 -19.12
CA LEU A 90 25.81 -13.28 -18.80
C LEU A 90 27.21 -13.82 -19.07
N ILE A 91 27.40 -15.14 -18.95
CA ILE A 91 28.68 -15.82 -19.15
C ILE A 91 28.59 -16.69 -20.40
N GLU A 92 29.41 -16.36 -21.39
CA GLU A 92 29.65 -17.25 -22.52
C GLU A 92 30.93 -18.04 -22.28
N LYS A 93 30.86 -19.35 -22.56
CA LYS A 93 32.02 -20.23 -22.61
C LYS A 93 32.50 -20.24 -24.06
N GLU A 94 33.74 -19.84 -24.31
CA GLU A 94 34.31 -20.03 -25.63
C GLU A 94 34.47 -21.54 -25.91
N GLN A 95 34.12 -21.98 -27.11
CA GLN A 95 34.34 -23.37 -27.52
C GLN A 95 35.84 -23.58 -27.78
N GLU A 96 36.36 -24.71 -27.31
CA GLU A 96 37.74 -25.14 -27.50
C GLU A 96 38.11 -25.09 -28.99
N THR A 97 38.90 -24.11 -29.41
CA THR A 97 39.43 -24.08 -30.78
C THR A 97 40.65 -24.98 -30.98
N ASN A 98 41.30 -25.49 -29.92
CA ASN A 98 42.36 -26.51 -30.00
C ASN A 98 42.52 -27.29 -28.67
N GLU A 99 42.82 -28.59 -28.75
CA GLU A 99 43.09 -29.47 -27.61
C GLU A 99 44.31 -28.96 -26.79
N GLY A 100 44.05 -28.31 -25.65
CA GLY A 100 45.08 -28.02 -24.65
C GLY A 100 45.07 -26.64 -24.00
N ASP A 101 44.28 -25.66 -24.47
CA ASP A 101 44.18 -24.34 -23.83
C ASP A 101 43.02 -24.26 -22.82
N PRO A 102 43.21 -23.57 -21.68
CA PRO A 102 42.18 -23.49 -20.63
C PRO A 102 40.95 -22.71 -21.12
N GLN A 103 39.76 -23.25 -20.88
CA GLN A 103 38.46 -22.64 -21.21
C GLN A 103 38.38 -21.19 -20.71
N THR A 104 38.49 -20.23 -21.62
CA THR A 104 38.33 -18.80 -21.36
C THR A 104 36.84 -18.48 -21.24
N LYS A 105 36.41 -18.11 -20.02
CA LYS A 105 35.05 -17.61 -19.76
C LYS A 105 35.06 -16.09 -19.93
N PHE A 106 34.12 -15.56 -20.70
CA PHE A 106 33.92 -14.12 -20.86
C PHE A 106 32.57 -13.69 -20.28
N ILE A 107 32.54 -12.53 -19.61
CA ILE A 107 31.32 -11.88 -19.15
C ILE A 107 30.99 -10.76 -20.12
N HIS A 108 29.74 -10.70 -20.58
CA HIS A 108 29.24 -9.55 -21.33
C HIS A 108 29.15 -8.33 -20.42
N PRO A 109 30.03 -7.31 -20.56
CA PRO A 109 30.11 -6.23 -19.58
C PRO A 109 28.85 -5.36 -19.54
N HIS A 110 28.21 -5.20 -20.70
CA HIS A 110 26.98 -4.43 -20.86
C HIS A 110 25.77 -5.11 -20.20
N ARG A 111 25.67 -6.44 -20.33
CA ARG A 111 24.62 -7.22 -19.67
C ARG A 111 24.84 -7.31 -18.16
N PHE A 112 26.10 -7.37 -17.73
CA PHE A 112 26.44 -7.30 -16.31
C PHE A 112 26.03 -5.96 -15.68
N GLU A 113 26.35 -4.84 -16.35
CA GLU A 113 25.92 -3.50 -15.92
C GLU A 113 24.39 -3.42 -15.77
N PHE A 114 23.65 -3.90 -16.77
CA PHE A 114 22.19 -3.97 -16.71
C PHE A 114 21.68 -4.81 -15.53
N CYS A 115 22.27 -5.99 -15.34
CA CYS A 115 21.89 -6.92 -14.28
C CYS A 115 22.00 -6.26 -12.89
N VAL A 116 23.06 -5.49 -12.66
CA VAL A 116 23.22 -4.75 -11.40
C VAL A 116 22.13 -3.68 -11.24
N TYR A 117 21.76 -2.97 -12.30
CA TYR A 117 20.70 -1.96 -12.23
C TYR A 117 19.33 -2.58 -11.95
N ASP A 118 19.01 -3.69 -12.61
CA ASP A 118 17.76 -4.42 -12.40
C ASP A 118 17.68 -4.97 -10.97
N GLN A 119 18.79 -5.52 -10.45
CA GLN A 119 18.87 -5.98 -9.06
C GLN A 119 18.71 -4.83 -8.06
N LEU A 120 19.33 -3.67 -8.29
CA LEU A 120 19.15 -2.50 -7.44
C LEU A 120 17.68 -2.08 -7.40
N ASN A 121 17.03 -1.97 -8.56
CA ASN A 121 15.62 -1.59 -8.63
C ASN A 121 14.72 -2.58 -7.88
N LYS A 122 14.92 -3.89 -8.08
CA LYS A 122 14.19 -4.94 -7.36
C LYS A 122 14.39 -4.87 -5.84
N ASN A 123 15.62 -4.63 -5.40
CA ASN A 123 15.95 -4.57 -3.98
C ASN A 123 15.52 -3.26 -3.31
N ILE A 124 15.47 -2.15 -4.05
CA ILE A 124 14.85 -0.89 -3.60
C ILE A 124 13.34 -1.08 -3.46
N ALA A 125 12.68 -1.68 -4.46
CA ALA A 125 11.24 -2.00 -4.38
C ALA A 125 10.91 -2.97 -3.24
N ALA A 126 11.84 -3.88 -2.90
CA ALA A 126 11.72 -4.80 -1.78
C ALA A 126 12.14 -4.19 -0.41
N ASN A 127 12.45 -2.89 -0.34
CA ASN A 127 12.91 -2.20 0.87
C ASN A 127 14.14 -2.85 1.53
N LYS A 128 15.07 -3.39 0.74
CA LYS A 128 16.34 -3.95 1.24
C LYS A 128 17.50 -2.96 1.13
N ILE A 129 17.44 -2.10 0.12
CA ILE A 129 18.41 -1.05 -0.16
C ILE A 129 17.74 0.30 0.05
N TYR A 130 18.47 1.21 0.68
CA TYR A 130 18.01 2.54 1.05
C TYR A 130 18.93 3.61 0.48
N ALA A 131 18.37 4.78 0.20
CA ALA A 131 19.11 5.97 -0.19
C ALA A 131 18.77 7.09 0.80
N SER A 132 19.70 7.36 1.71
CA SER A 132 19.50 8.24 2.87
C SER A 132 19.17 9.68 2.47
N ASP A 133 19.63 10.11 1.30
CA ASP A 133 19.41 11.46 0.76
C ASP A 133 18.08 11.63 0.01
N THR A 134 17.27 10.56 -0.11
CA THR A 134 15.98 10.61 -0.83
C THR A 134 14.79 10.76 0.11
N THR A 135 13.67 11.33 -0.34
CA THR A 135 12.45 11.40 0.50
C THR A 135 11.68 10.08 0.53
N GLN A 136 11.75 9.29 -0.55
CA GLN A 136 10.90 8.12 -0.75
C GLN A 136 11.56 6.79 -0.35
N TYR A 137 12.89 6.67 -0.46
CA TYR A 137 13.63 5.42 -0.23
C TYR A 137 14.54 5.50 1.00
N LYS A 138 14.14 6.31 1.98
CA LYS A 138 14.83 6.41 3.27
C LYS A 138 14.66 5.15 4.09
N ASN A 139 15.67 4.84 4.90
CA ASN A 139 15.56 3.80 5.89
C ASN A 139 14.52 4.20 6.94
N PHE A 140 13.50 3.35 7.09
CA PHE A 140 12.42 3.53 8.05
C PHE A 140 12.94 3.68 9.49
N GLU A 141 13.98 2.94 9.87
CA GLU A 141 14.53 3.02 11.23
C GLU A 141 15.18 4.38 11.52
N ASP A 142 15.82 4.98 10.51
CA ASP A 142 16.45 6.29 10.65
C ASP A 142 15.41 7.41 10.69
N ASP A 143 14.29 7.25 9.96
CA ASP A 143 13.17 8.18 10.00
C ASP A 143 12.47 8.18 11.38
N ILE A 144 12.40 7.02 12.03
CA ILE A 144 11.74 6.89 13.34
C ILE A 144 12.65 7.34 14.51
N LYS A 145 13.94 7.64 14.29
CA LYS A 145 14.87 8.12 15.36
C LYS A 145 14.86 7.27 16.65
N LEU A 146 14.54 5.97 16.56
CA LEU A 146 14.36 5.04 17.70
C LEU A 146 15.58 4.97 18.64
N LYS A 147 16.79 5.21 18.10
CA LYS A 147 18.06 5.09 18.85
C LYS A 147 18.20 6.10 19.99
N LYS A 148 17.54 7.27 19.93
CA LYS A 148 17.54 8.24 21.06
C LYS A 148 16.53 7.87 22.16
N THR A 149 15.58 6.99 21.84
CA THR A 149 14.38 6.77 22.65
C THR A 149 14.56 5.71 23.73
N GLN A 150 15.59 4.87 23.75
CA GLN A 150 15.65 3.78 24.75
C GLN A 150 15.80 4.27 26.20
N LYS A 151 16.55 5.37 26.43
CA LYS A 151 16.68 6.01 27.76
C LYS A 151 15.44 6.83 28.15
N GLU A 152 14.77 7.43 27.16
CA GLU A 152 13.52 8.17 27.35
C GLU A 152 12.33 7.23 27.54
N LYS A 153 12.33 6.06 26.88
CA LYS A 153 11.30 5.04 26.95
C LYS A 153 11.05 4.61 28.38
N LYS A 154 12.10 4.29 29.15
CA LYS A 154 11.94 3.92 30.58
C LYS A 154 11.38 5.06 31.42
N LYS A 155 11.75 6.32 31.15
CA LYS A 155 11.21 7.48 31.85
C LYS A 155 9.74 7.73 31.48
N LEU A 156 9.39 7.59 30.21
CA LEU A 156 8.02 7.70 29.70
C LEU A 156 7.13 6.58 30.25
N LEU A 157 7.62 5.34 30.26
CA LEU A 157 6.91 4.17 30.81
C LEU A 157 6.64 4.32 32.31
N ASN A 158 7.59 4.89 33.05
CA ASN A 158 7.41 5.22 34.47
C ASN A 158 6.46 6.41 34.69
N SER A 159 6.32 7.32 33.71
CA SER A 159 5.39 8.45 33.80
C SER A 159 3.95 8.10 33.39
N LEU A 160 3.76 6.96 32.72
CA LEU A 160 2.45 6.44 32.36
C LEU A 160 1.85 5.71 33.56
N ASP A 161 0.60 6.03 33.91
CA ASP A 161 -0.16 5.35 34.96
C ASP A 161 -0.68 3.97 34.47
N ALA A 162 0.23 3.16 33.95
CA ALA A 162 -0.04 1.88 33.31
C ALA A 162 0.98 0.83 33.77
N PRO A 163 0.85 0.29 34.99
CA PRO A 163 1.83 -0.61 35.59
C PRO A 163 2.03 -1.91 34.79
N ARG A 164 1.04 -2.33 34.00
CA ARG A 164 1.12 -3.49 33.10
C ARG A 164 2.13 -3.29 31.97
N LEU A 165 2.39 -2.06 31.53
CA LEU A 165 3.37 -1.76 30.48
C LEU A 165 4.82 -1.90 30.95
N ASN A 166 5.07 -1.87 32.26
CA ASN A 166 6.40 -2.03 32.86
C ASN A 166 6.81 -3.50 33.07
N ARG A 167 5.88 -4.44 32.84
CA ARG A 167 6.11 -5.89 32.95
C ARG A 167 6.46 -6.49 31.58
N THR A 168 7.01 -7.70 31.58
CA THR A 168 7.23 -8.41 30.31
C THR A 168 5.88 -8.86 29.72
N ALA A 169 5.84 -9.05 28.39
CA ALA A 169 4.61 -9.49 27.72
C ALA A 169 4.15 -10.88 28.24
N GLU A 170 5.11 -11.76 28.53
CA GLU A 170 4.88 -13.11 29.07
C GLU A 170 4.20 -13.05 30.45
N GLU A 171 4.73 -12.25 31.38
CA GLU A 171 4.16 -12.10 32.73
C GLU A 171 2.71 -11.59 32.71
N VAL A 172 2.40 -10.64 31.82
CA VAL A 172 1.04 -10.08 31.70
C VAL A 172 0.08 -11.09 31.09
N LEU A 173 0.56 -11.90 30.12
CA LEU A 173 -0.25 -12.94 29.50
C LEU A 173 -0.57 -14.05 30.51
N ASP A 174 0.41 -14.51 31.29
CA ASP A 174 0.21 -15.53 32.32
C ASP A 174 -0.79 -15.06 33.40
N GLU A 175 -0.71 -13.80 33.83
CA GLU A 175 -1.65 -13.21 34.80
C GLU A 175 -3.08 -13.16 34.23
N LEU A 176 -3.23 -12.71 32.98
CA LEU A 176 -4.54 -12.62 32.32
C LEU A 176 -5.14 -13.99 32.04
N GLU A 177 -4.31 -14.98 31.69
CA GLU A 177 -4.74 -16.36 31.50
C GLU A 177 -5.26 -16.94 32.82
N LEU A 178 -4.53 -16.75 33.92
CA LEU A 178 -4.95 -17.21 35.23
C LEU A 178 -6.24 -16.51 35.70
N GLU A 179 -6.36 -15.19 35.48
CA GLU A 179 -7.59 -14.44 35.77
C GLU A 179 -8.77 -14.99 34.96
N LEU A 180 -8.57 -15.24 33.66
CA LEU A 180 -9.58 -15.78 32.77
C LEU A 180 -10.02 -17.18 33.19
N GLU A 181 -9.08 -18.10 33.44
CA GLU A 181 -9.39 -19.45 33.89
C GLU A 181 -10.18 -19.47 35.20
N THR A 182 -9.78 -18.62 36.15
CA THR A 182 -10.46 -18.48 37.44
C THR A 182 -11.89 -18.00 37.23
N ARG A 183 -12.08 -16.96 36.40
CA ARG A 183 -13.41 -16.45 36.07
C ARG A 183 -14.28 -17.47 35.34
N ILE A 184 -13.72 -18.25 34.43
CA ILE A 184 -14.46 -19.31 33.73
C ILE A 184 -14.95 -20.36 34.72
N LYS A 185 -14.09 -20.80 35.67
CA LYS A 185 -14.47 -21.75 36.72
C LYS A 185 -15.58 -21.18 37.61
N GLU A 186 -15.40 -19.94 38.11
CA GLU A 186 -16.40 -19.24 38.92
C GLU A 186 -17.77 -19.13 38.21
N VAL A 187 -17.75 -18.73 36.94
CA VAL A 187 -18.98 -18.57 36.13
C VAL A 187 -19.65 -19.92 35.91
N ASN A 188 -18.89 -20.97 35.59
CA ASN A 188 -19.44 -22.32 35.40
C ASN A 188 -20.03 -22.90 36.69
N GLU A 189 -19.41 -22.66 37.84
CA GLU A 189 -19.96 -23.01 39.16
C GLU A 189 -21.24 -22.23 39.46
N HIS A 190 -21.27 -20.94 39.16
CA HIS A 190 -22.45 -20.09 39.34
C HIS A 190 -23.62 -20.50 38.44
N ILE A 191 -23.36 -20.92 37.21
CA ILE A 191 -24.36 -21.47 36.29
C ILE A 191 -24.86 -22.82 36.81
N SER A 192 -23.94 -23.73 37.17
CA SER A 192 -24.29 -25.06 37.65
C SER A 192 -25.10 -25.04 38.95
N GLY A 193 -24.75 -24.13 39.87
CA GLY A 193 -25.43 -23.88 41.13
C GLY A 193 -26.69 -23.01 41.04
N GLY A 194 -27.08 -22.54 39.84
CA GLY A 194 -28.29 -21.73 39.64
C GLY A 194 -28.25 -20.35 40.29
N LYS A 195 -27.06 -19.84 40.67
CA LYS A 195 -26.89 -18.51 41.28
C LYS A 195 -27.16 -17.37 40.29
N ASN A 196 -27.06 -17.63 38.98
CA ASN A 196 -27.29 -16.63 37.94
C ASN A 196 -28.76 -16.55 37.52
N LYS A 197 -29.49 -15.56 38.06
CA LYS A 197 -30.94 -15.35 37.84
C LYS A 197 -31.30 -15.01 36.39
N TYR A 198 -30.35 -14.59 35.58
CA TYR A 198 -30.59 -14.16 34.20
C TYR A 198 -30.40 -15.29 33.19
N ILE A 199 -29.89 -16.45 33.60
CA ILE A 199 -29.65 -17.58 32.70
C ILE A 199 -30.78 -18.59 32.83
N LYS A 200 -31.34 -19.04 31.69
CA LYS A 200 -32.34 -20.10 31.65
C LYS A 200 -31.64 -21.44 31.46
N ILE A 201 -31.76 -22.33 32.43
CA ILE A 201 -31.20 -23.68 32.38
C ILE A 201 -32.32 -24.65 31.97
N LYS A 202 -32.12 -25.39 30.88
CA LYS A 202 -32.99 -26.47 30.42
C LYS A 202 -32.27 -27.81 30.59
N SER A 203 -32.95 -28.79 31.16
CA SER A 203 -32.45 -30.17 31.24
C SER A 203 -33.34 -31.07 30.40
N ALA A 204 -32.78 -31.71 29.38
CA ALA A 204 -33.47 -32.69 28.55
C ALA A 204 -32.72 -34.02 28.69
N GLY A 205 -33.27 -34.96 29.47
CA GLY A 205 -32.60 -36.21 29.81
C GLY A 205 -31.24 -35.96 30.48
N ASN A 206 -30.17 -36.52 29.90
CA ASN A 206 -28.80 -36.41 30.42
C ASN A 206 -28.04 -35.17 29.93
N GLN A 207 -28.65 -34.29 29.12
CA GLN A 207 -28.04 -33.06 28.62
C GLN A 207 -28.61 -31.84 29.33
N ARG A 208 -27.71 -31.05 29.93
CA ARG A 208 -28.01 -29.75 30.56
C ARG A 208 -27.52 -28.64 29.65
N THR A 209 -28.45 -27.85 29.12
CA THR A 209 -28.15 -26.68 28.28
C THR A 209 -28.58 -25.42 29.00
N TRP A 210 -27.81 -24.34 28.84
CA TRP A 210 -28.17 -23.04 29.39
C TRP A 210 -28.23 -22.00 28.27
N THR A 211 -29.10 -21.01 28.43
CA THR A 211 -29.28 -19.93 27.46
C THR A 211 -29.31 -18.59 28.20
N LEU A 212 -28.51 -17.63 27.74
CA LEU A 212 -28.63 -16.24 28.15
C LEU A 212 -29.66 -15.55 27.25
N PRO A 213 -30.85 -15.18 27.76
CA PRO A 213 -31.85 -14.46 26.98
C PRO A 213 -31.31 -13.07 26.66
N TYR A 214 -31.10 -12.80 25.37
CA TYR A 214 -30.75 -11.47 24.89
C TYR A 214 -32.00 -10.59 24.98
N GLN A 215 -32.05 -9.69 25.96
CA GLN A 215 -32.99 -8.59 25.90
C GLN A 215 -32.41 -7.60 24.89
N LYS A 216 -33.04 -7.50 23.71
CA LYS A 216 -32.75 -6.41 22.77
C LYS A 216 -32.91 -5.14 23.58
N LYS A 217 -31.81 -4.41 23.81
CA LYS A 217 -31.88 -3.09 24.46
C LYS A 217 -32.96 -2.31 23.73
N SER A 218 -33.91 -1.72 24.45
CA SER A 218 -34.80 -0.74 23.84
C SER A 218 -33.91 0.27 23.16
N ASP A 219 -34.15 0.54 21.88
CA ASP A 219 -33.39 1.54 21.15
C ASP A 219 -33.72 2.92 21.73
N GLU A 220 -33.18 3.27 22.90
CA GLU A 220 -33.35 4.57 23.56
C GLU A 220 -32.90 5.72 22.66
N TYR A 221 -32.11 5.41 21.62
CA TYR A 221 -31.61 6.34 20.62
C TYR A 221 -32.49 6.46 19.37
N ASN A 222 -33.37 5.49 19.08
CA ASN A 222 -34.24 5.55 17.91
C ASN A 222 -35.59 6.16 18.32
N ASN A 223 -35.62 7.49 18.36
CA ASN A 223 -36.84 8.24 18.60
C ASN A 223 -37.92 7.80 17.58
N PRO A 224 -39.12 7.34 18.02
CA PRO A 224 -40.20 6.93 17.13
C PRO A 224 -40.60 7.98 16.07
N PHE A 225 -40.25 9.25 16.29
CA PHE A 225 -40.34 10.34 15.32
C PHE A 225 -39.67 10.00 13.98
N TYR A 226 -38.46 9.40 13.99
CA TYR A 226 -37.73 9.11 12.75
C TYR A 226 -38.40 8.02 11.91
N ASN A 227 -39.24 7.17 12.50
CA ASN A 227 -40.04 6.19 11.76
C ASN A 227 -41.17 6.84 10.93
N GLN A 228 -41.50 8.11 11.20
CA GLN A 228 -42.50 8.87 10.45
C GLN A 228 -41.91 9.54 9.21
N LEU A 229 -40.58 9.62 9.09
CA LEU A 229 -39.91 10.18 7.93
C LEU A 229 -39.93 9.18 6.78
N GLY A 230 -40.29 9.66 5.58
CA GLY A 230 -40.22 8.85 4.37
C GLY A 230 -38.77 8.46 4.04
N ILE A 231 -38.57 7.20 3.64
CA ILE A 231 -37.27 6.75 3.12
C ILE A 231 -37.05 7.43 1.76
N THR A 232 -35.93 8.12 1.60
CA THR A 232 -35.55 8.83 0.37
C THR A 232 -34.21 8.31 -0.13
N SER A 233 -33.99 8.31 -1.45
CA SER A 233 -32.71 7.92 -2.03
C SER A 233 -31.62 8.96 -1.75
N LEU A 234 -30.40 8.50 -1.47
CA LEU A 234 -29.23 9.37 -1.33
C LEU A 234 -28.98 10.21 -2.59
N VAL A 235 -29.28 9.64 -3.76
CA VAL A 235 -29.15 10.33 -5.06
C VAL A 235 -30.09 11.54 -5.12
N ASP A 236 -31.34 11.36 -4.69
CA ASP A 236 -32.34 12.44 -4.69
C ASP A 236 -31.97 13.55 -3.72
N ILE A 237 -31.39 13.20 -2.57
CA ILE A 237 -30.88 14.18 -1.60
C ILE A 237 -29.76 15.01 -2.24
N ILE A 238 -28.79 14.34 -2.86
CA ILE A 238 -27.64 15.00 -3.50
C ILE A 238 -28.11 15.95 -4.62
N PHE A 239 -29.00 15.50 -5.50
CA PHE A 239 -29.55 16.34 -6.56
C PHE A 239 -30.40 17.50 -6.00
N SER A 240 -31.20 17.26 -4.97
CA SER A 240 -32.00 18.31 -4.32
C SER A 240 -31.12 19.39 -3.68
N VAL A 241 -29.99 19.01 -3.08
CA VAL A 241 -29.01 19.96 -2.52
C VAL A 241 -28.30 20.70 -3.64
N ASN A 242 -27.94 20.02 -4.73
CA ASN A 242 -27.31 20.65 -5.89
C ASN A 242 -28.25 21.64 -6.62
N ASP A 243 -29.55 21.35 -6.68
CA ASP A 243 -30.52 22.27 -7.29
C ASP A 243 -30.63 23.58 -6.51
N LYS A 244 -30.44 23.54 -5.18
CA LYS A 244 -30.52 24.71 -4.31
C LYS A 244 -29.20 25.48 -4.18
N LEU A 245 -28.10 24.77 -4.03
CA LEU A 245 -26.80 25.36 -3.70
C LEU A 245 -25.81 25.36 -4.87
N HIS A 246 -26.10 24.59 -5.92
CA HIS A 246 -25.21 24.40 -7.08
C HIS A 246 -23.79 23.95 -6.69
N PHE A 247 -23.69 23.13 -5.62
CA PHE A 247 -22.41 22.70 -5.07
C PHE A 247 -21.62 21.77 -6.01
N MET A 248 -22.24 21.24 -7.07
CA MET A 248 -21.52 20.47 -8.11
C MET A 248 -20.84 21.34 -9.18
N LYS A 249 -21.10 22.65 -9.19
CA LYS A 249 -20.52 23.58 -10.17
C LYS A 249 -18.98 23.73 -10.07
N PRO A 250 -18.35 23.72 -8.88
CA PRO A 250 -16.89 23.79 -8.74
C PRO A 250 -16.10 22.62 -9.36
N PHE A 251 -16.75 21.48 -9.59
CA PHE A 251 -16.14 20.30 -10.21
C PHE A 251 -15.87 20.55 -11.70
N THR A 252 -14.82 21.31 -11.97
CA THR A 252 -14.37 21.71 -13.29
C THR A 252 -13.31 20.76 -13.84
N ASN A 253 -13.17 20.71 -15.17
CA ASN A 253 -12.19 19.83 -15.80
C ASN A 253 -10.75 20.34 -15.62
N ILE A 254 -9.79 19.41 -15.43
CA ILE A 254 -8.37 19.74 -15.29
C ILE A 254 -7.79 20.44 -16.53
N LYS A 255 -8.36 20.16 -17.71
CA LYS A 255 -8.02 20.79 -19.00
C LYS A 255 -9.15 21.69 -19.44
N SER A 256 -9.26 22.86 -18.82
CA SER A 256 -10.30 23.87 -19.08
C SER A 256 -10.43 24.25 -20.57
N HIS A 257 -9.34 24.22 -21.34
CA HIS A 257 -9.33 24.62 -22.75
C HIS A 257 -9.84 23.56 -23.75
N TYR A 258 -9.97 22.28 -23.36
CA TYR A 258 -10.36 21.19 -24.26
C TYR A 258 -11.66 20.48 -23.85
N ALA A 259 -12.27 20.87 -22.73
CA ALA A 259 -13.50 20.27 -22.25
C ALA A 259 -14.71 20.80 -23.05
N LYS A 260 -15.13 20.04 -24.08
CA LYS A 260 -16.38 20.30 -24.82
C LYS A 260 -17.63 19.76 -24.10
N THR A 261 -17.45 18.99 -23.02
CA THR A 261 -18.54 18.25 -22.38
C THR A 261 -19.14 19.06 -21.24
N GLN A 262 -20.45 19.27 -21.30
CA GLN A 262 -21.26 19.70 -20.17
C GLN A 262 -21.01 18.75 -19.00
N ASN A 263 -20.74 19.28 -17.79
CA ASN A 263 -20.45 18.46 -16.62
C ASN A 263 -21.57 17.43 -16.39
N ASP A 264 -21.24 16.14 -16.48
CA ASP A 264 -22.20 15.08 -16.19
C ASP A 264 -22.39 14.95 -14.68
N PHE A 265 -23.42 15.61 -14.16
CA PHE A 265 -23.78 15.56 -12.76
C PHE A 265 -24.19 14.17 -12.28
N LYS A 266 -24.69 13.28 -13.17
CA LYS A 266 -25.02 11.90 -12.80
C LYS A 266 -23.77 11.09 -12.54
N GLY A 267 -22.81 11.14 -13.46
CA GLY A 267 -21.52 10.48 -13.27
C GLY A 267 -20.74 11.05 -12.08
N LEU A 268 -20.78 12.37 -11.88
CA LEU A 268 -20.16 13.02 -10.72
C LEU A 268 -20.82 12.58 -9.40
N CYS A 269 -22.15 12.54 -9.34
CA CYS A 269 -22.91 12.04 -8.18
C CYS A 269 -22.50 10.59 -7.85
N ALA A 270 -22.42 9.72 -8.86
CA ALA A 270 -22.00 8.34 -8.68
C ALA A 270 -20.56 8.23 -8.12
N CYS A 271 -19.61 9.03 -8.62
CA CYS A 271 -18.25 9.08 -8.09
C CYS A 271 -18.20 9.58 -6.64
N ILE A 272 -18.98 10.62 -6.28
CA ILE A 272 -19.06 11.14 -4.91
C ILE A 272 -19.59 10.04 -3.96
N ILE A 273 -20.69 9.37 -4.32
CA ILE A 273 -21.26 8.29 -3.50
C ILE A 273 -20.27 7.13 -3.39
N ALA A 274 -19.63 6.72 -4.48
CA ALA A 274 -18.66 5.64 -4.51
C ALA A 274 -17.50 5.87 -3.53
N ASN A 275 -17.00 7.11 -3.47
CA ASN A 275 -15.89 7.47 -2.60
C ASN A 275 -16.35 7.67 -1.14
N ALA A 276 -17.51 8.29 -0.92
CA ALA A 276 -18.07 8.48 0.42
C ALA A 276 -18.42 7.16 1.12
N THR A 277 -18.80 6.13 0.36
CA THR A 277 -19.16 4.80 0.90
C THR A 277 -18.00 3.82 0.94
N CYS A 278 -16.78 4.25 0.61
CA CYS A 278 -15.60 3.38 0.47
C CYS A 278 -15.80 2.21 -0.51
N LEU A 279 -16.73 2.35 -1.46
CA LEU A 279 -17.03 1.34 -2.48
C LEU A 279 -16.05 1.44 -3.67
N GLY A 280 -15.67 2.68 -4.02
CA GLY A 280 -14.82 3.00 -5.16
C GLY A 280 -15.54 2.92 -6.52
N THR A 281 -15.00 3.61 -7.52
CA THR A 281 -15.61 3.74 -8.87
C THR A 281 -15.74 2.40 -9.61
N TYR A 282 -14.86 1.43 -9.35
CA TYR A 282 -14.94 0.09 -9.94
C TYR A 282 -16.22 -0.66 -9.53
N LYS A 283 -16.44 -0.84 -8.23
CA LYS A 283 -17.63 -1.55 -7.72
C LYS A 283 -18.91 -0.76 -7.95
N MET A 284 -18.84 0.58 -7.96
CA MET A 284 -19.98 1.40 -8.34
C MET A 284 -20.39 1.16 -9.80
N GLY A 285 -19.42 1.07 -10.71
CA GLY A 285 -19.69 0.78 -12.11
C GLY A 285 -20.23 -0.63 -12.36
N ASP A 286 -19.83 -1.61 -11.54
CA ASP A 286 -20.37 -2.97 -11.57
C ASP A 286 -21.82 -3.06 -11.03
N SER A 287 -22.17 -2.16 -10.10
CA SER A 287 -23.48 -2.15 -9.41
C SER A 287 -24.49 -1.15 -9.98
N SER A 288 -24.13 -0.40 -11.03
CA SER A 288 -24.96 0.66 -11.61
C SER A 288 -24.96 0.59 -13.14
N ASP A 289 -25.88 1.31 -13.78
CA ASP A 289 -25.95 1.41 -15.24
C ASP A 289 -24.87 2.34 -15.84
N ILE A 290 -23.81 2.67 -15.07
CA ILE A 290 -22.76 3.60 -15.48
C ILE A 290 -21.44 2.83 -15.64
N PRO A 291 -20.81 2.82 -16.83
CA PRO A 291 -19.61 2.05 -17.06
C PRO A 291 -18.42 2.56 -16.23
N TYR A 292 -17.62 1.64 -15.69
CA TYR A 292 -16.44 1.96 -14.87
C TYR A 292 -15.48 2.94 -15.55
N THR A 293 -15.19 2.75 -16.85
CA THR A 293 -14.26 3.62 -17.60
C THR A 293 -14.74 5.07 -17.65
N PHE A 294 -16.06 5.29 -17.63
CA PHE A 294 -16.66 6.61 -17.59
C PHE A 294 -16.54 7.24 -16.19
N LEU A 295 -16.83 6.47 -15.13
CA LEU A 295 -16.65 6.93 -13.75
C LEU A 295 -15.19 7.26 -13.44
N GLN A 296 -14.26 6.42 -13.89
CA GLN A 296 -12.83 6.63 -13.73
C GLN A 296 -12.37 7.93 -14.42
N ALA A 297 -12.87 8.19 -15.62
CA ALA A 297 -12.55 9.43 -16.34
C ALA A 297 -13.13 10.66 -15.62
N ILE A 298 -14.35 10.59 -15.08
CA ILE A 298 -14.95 11.68 -14.31
C ILE A 298 -14.15 11.94 -13.03
N GLU A 299 -13.84 10.90 -12.28
CA GLU A 299 -13.08 11.01 -11.04
C GLU A 299 -11.72 11.68 -11.26
N GLN A 300 -10.94 11.21 -12.23
CA GLN A 300 -9.62 11.77 -12.53
C GLN A 300 -9.67 13.21 -13.05
N ASN A 301 -10.71 13.57 -13.81
CA ASN A 301 -10.78 14.88 -14.45
C ASN A 301 -11.49 15.94 -13.61
N LEU A 302 -12.42 15.57 -12.73
CA LEU A 302 -13.29 16.49 -11.99
C LEU A 302 -13.07 16.47 -10.47
N ILE A 303 -12.69 15.33 -9.87
CA ILE A 303 -12.56 15.21 -8.41
C ILE A 303 -11.12 15.47 -7.99
N ARG A 304 -10.88 16.64 -7.40
CA ARG A 304 -9.62 17.03 -6.78
C ARG A 304 -9.86 17.64 -5.41
N PHE A 305 -8.80 17.80 -4.64
CA PHE A 305 -8.89 18.40 -3.32
C PHE A 305 -9.47 19.81 -3.36
N GLU A 306 -9.06 20.63 -4.34
CA GLU A 306 -9.52 22.00 -4.50
C GLU A 306 -11.02 22.05 -4.81
N THR A 307 -11.48 21.23 -5.76
CA THR A 307 -12.90 21.17 -6.16
C THR A 307 -13.78 20.60 -5.05
N LEU A 308 -13.27 19.61 -4.30
CA LEU A 308 -13.97 19.03 -3.16
C LEU A 308 -14.10 20.02 -2.01
N ARG A 309 -13.03 20.77 -1.71
CA ARG A 309 -13.05 21.81 -0.69
C ARG A 309 -14.08 22.88 -1.04
N GLU A 310 -14.02 23.44 -2.25
CA GLU A 310 -14.95 24.48 -2.67
C GLU A 310 -16.40 23.98 -2.67
N ALA A 311 -16.65 22.75 -3.12
CA ALA A 311 -17.96 22.13 -3.05
C ALA A 311 -18.45 21.95 -1.60
N ASN A 312 -17.57 21.55 -0.69
CA ASN A 312 -17.88 21.40 0.73
C ASN A 312 -18.20 22.75 1.38
N ASP A 313 -17.41 23.79 1.09
CA ASP A 313 -17.62 25.14 1.61
C ASP A 313 -19.00 25.67 1.19
N ILE A 314 -19.43 25.44 -0.06
CA ILE A 314 -20.77 25.80 -0.54
C ILE A 314 -21.87 25.09 0.27
N VAL A 315 -21.70 23.81 0.58
CA VAL A 315 -22.69 23.03 1.35
C VAL A 315 -22.74 23.49 2.80
N SER A 316 -21.59 23.67 3.46
CA SER A 316 -21.49 24.17 4.84
C SER A 316 -22.05 25.58 4.98
N ASP A 317 -21.73 26.48 4.05
CA ASP A 317 -22.30 27.83 4.01
C ASP A 317 -23.82 27.80 3.78
N GLY A 318 -24.31 26.88 2.94
CA GLY A 318 -25.73 26.67 2.75
C GLY A 318 -26.43 26.14 4.02
N PHE A 319 -25.79 25.21 4.72
CA PHE A 319 -26.29 24.62 5.96
C PHE A 319 -26.39 25.67 7.09
N SER A 320 -25.38 26.53 7.24
CA SER A 320 -25.36 27.58 8.27
C SER A 320 -26.51 28.59 8.16
N ARG A 321 -27.13 28.72 6.98
CA ARG A 321 -28.27 29.61 6.72
C ARG A 321 -29.62 28.99 7.03
N LEU A 322 -29.67 27.69 7.35
CA LEU A 322 -30.94 27.02 7.65
C LEU A 322 -31.48 27.43 9.02
N PRO A 323 -32.81 27.60 9.18
CA PRO A 323 -33.43 27.94 10.47
C PRO A 323 -33.14 26.93 11.59
N ILE A 324 -32.79 25.69 11.24
CA ILE A 324 -32.45 24.63 12.19
C ILE A 324 -31.02 24.75 12.75
N TYR A 325 -30.13 25.47 12.08
CA TYR A 325 -28.71 25.55 12.44
C TYR A 325 -28.46 25.95 13.91
N PRO A 326 -29.18 26.93 14.52
CA PRO A 326 -29.00 27.28 15.92
C PRO A 326 -29.28 26.14 16.92
N HIS A 327 -30.03 25.11 16.50
CA HIS A 327 -30.35 23.95 17.34
C HIS A 327 -29.28 22.84 17.27
N TYR A 328 -28.31 22.92 16.35
CA TYR A 328 -27.12 22.06 16.30
C TYR A 328 -26.00 22.59 17.22
N ASN A 329 -26.38 22.90 18.47
CA ASN A 329 -25.46 23.32 19.51
C ASN A 329 -25.21 22.13 20.45
N LEU A 330 -24.07 21.48 20.33
CA LEU A 330 -23.64 20.41 21.22
C LEU A 330 -22.59 21.00 22.18
N GLY A 331 -22.95 21.13 23.46
CA GLY A 331 -22.00 21.58 24.50
C GLY A 331 -21.55 23.04 24.39
N ASN A 332 -22.44 23.96 24.02
CA ASN A 332 -22.14 25.40 23.79
C ASN A 332 -21.20 25.66 22.60
N GLN A 333 -21.06 24.71 21.69
CA GLN A 333 -20.38 24.89 20.42
C GLN A 333 -21.34 24.58 19.27
N LEU A 334 -21.43 25.51 18.33
CA LEU A 334 -22.12 25.27 17.06
C LEU A 334 -21.29 24.27 16.24
N HIS A 335 -21.94 23.25 15.71
CA HIS A 335 -21.31 22.23 14.87
C HIS A 335 -21.99 22.22 13.51
N GLY A 336 -21.20 22.38 12.44
CA GLY A 336 -21.65 22.32 11.04
C GLY A 336 -20.75 23.08 10.09
#